data_AF-A0AB73F7I7-F1
#
_entry.id   AF-A0AB73F7I7-F1
#
_cell.length_a   1.000
_cell.length_b   1.000
_cell.length_c   1.000
_cell.angle_alpha   90.00
_cell.angle_beta   90.00
_cell.angle_gamma   90.00
#
_symmetry.space_group_name_H-M   'P 1'
#
loop_
_entity.id
_entity.type
_entity.pdbx_description
1 polymer ?
#
loop_
_entity_poly.entity_id
_entity_poly.type
_entity_poly.pdbx_seq_one_letter_code
_entity_poly.pdbx_strand_id
1 'polypeptide(L)'
;MSVKARDIFQHAESFFDPKNCDEIVARMLINRAYYGIYGYVLSEVENRLFYDLDKSNPSVHQALINTFKYKKCSSVDQQKLVAKIATQLRQARLLRSNADYELQYHITHKDTEQALLLGKQIFEMIELLDI
;
A
#
# COMPACT_ATOMS: atom_id res chain seq x y z
N MET A 1 13.22 11.19 -16.03
CA MET A 1 13.18 9.78 -15.57
C MET A 1 12.02 9.67 -14.60
N SER A 2 10.94 8.96 -14.94
CA SER A 2 9.86 8.70 -13.97
C SER A 2 10.32 7.57 -13.06
N VAL A 3 10.44 7.82 -11.76
CA VAL A 3 10.71 6.78 -10.76
C VAL A 3 9.52 5.81 -10.75
N LYS A 4 9.75 4.50 -10.93
CA LYS A 4 8.65 3.54 -10.86
C LYS A 4 8.24 3.36 -9.40
N ALA A 5 6.95 3.20 -9.14
CA ALA A 5 6.46 3.06 -7.77
C ALA A 5 7.08 1.86 -7.02
N ARG A 6 7.38 0.76 -7.74
CA ARG A 6 8.13 -0.37 -7.17
C ARG A 6 9.55 -0.01 -6.73
N ASP A 7 10.23 0.89 -7.45
CA ASP A 7 11.59 1.32 -7.09
C ASP A 7 11.57 2.07 -5.74
N ILE A 8 10.52 2.85 -5.47
CA ILE A 8 10.33 3.54 -4.17
C ILE A 8 10.17 2.53 -3.04
N PHE A 9 9.38 1.47 -3.26
CA PHE A 9 9.20 0.41 -2.28
C PHE A 9 10.49 -0.38 -2.04
N GLN A 10 11.18 -0.78 -3.11
CA GLN A 10 12.46 -1.50 -3.03
C GLN A 10 13.53 -0.68 -2.31
N HIS A 11 13.55 0.64 -2.52
CA HIS A 11 14.42 1.53 -1.76
C HIS A 11 14.04 1.54 -0.26
N ALA A 12 12.76 1.48 0.10
CA ALA A 12 12.38 1.38 1.51
C ALA A 12 12.88 0.06 2.12
N GLU A 13 12.75 -1.06 1.40
CA GLU A 13 13.27 -2.34 1.83
C GLU A 13 14.79 -2.35 2.00
N SER A 14 15.53 -1.83 1.02
CA SER A 14 16.99 -1.90 1.04
C SER A 14 17.62 -1.06 2.16
N PHE A 15 16.91 -0.04 2.64
CA PHE A 15 17.34 0.82 3.74
C PHE A 15 16.83 0.37 5.10
N PHE A 16 15.97 -0.66 5.16
CA PHE A 16 15.48 -1.16 6.42
C PHE A 16 16.51 -2.06 7.10
N ASP A 17 17.06 -1.57 8.21
CA ASP A 17 17.88 -2.36 9.14
C ASP A 17 17.23 -2.32 10.53
N PRO A 18 16.65 -3.45 11.02
CA PRO A 18 16.01 -3.50 12.34
C PRO A 18 16.92 -3.06 13.49
N LYS A 19 18.24 -3.18 13.35
CA LYS A 19 19.21 -2.80 14.38
C LYS A 19 19.52 -1.31 14.38
N ASN A 20 19.29 -0.63 13.26
CA ASN A 20 19.63 0.79 13.03
C ASN A 20 18.42 1.59 12.52
N CYS A 21 17.20 1.20 12.92
CA CYS A 21 15.97 1.87 12.55
C CYS A 21 15.42 2.63 13.76
N ASP A 22 15.89 3.86 13.92
CA ASP A 22 15.30 4.81 14.86
C ASP A 22 13.91 5.28 14.37
N GLU A 23 13.20 6.04 15.20
CA GLU A 23 11.84 6.48 14.89
C GLU A 23 11.76 7.36 13.62
N ILE A 24 12.77 8.20 13.37
CA ILE A 24 12.81 9.08 12.19
C ILE A 24 12.95 8.23 10.93
N VAL A 25 13.88 7.27 10.95
CA VAL A 25 14.08 6.31 9.87
C VAL A 25 12.82 5.48 9.67
N ALA A 26 12.21 4.97 10.74
CA ALA A 26 11.01 4.16 10.67
C ALA A 26 9.84 4.91 10.01
N ARG A 27 9.57 6.15 10.43
CA ARG A 27 8.53 6.99 9.81
C ARG A 27 8.78 7.24 8.33
N MET A 28 10.02 7.58 7.96
CA MET A 28 10.41 7.78 6.57
C MET A 28 10.22 6.51 5.73
N LEU A 29 10.61 5.34 6.26
CA LEU A 29 10.48 4.06 5.55
C LEU A 29 9.02 3.64 5.38
N ILE A 30 8.16 3.83 6.39
CA ILE A 30 6.72 3.58 6.28
C ILE A 30 6.10 4.49 5.20
N ASN A 31 6.47 5.77 5.17
CA ASN A 31 6.00 6.70 4.15
C ASN A 31 6.38 6.23 2.73
N ARG A 32 7.65 5.90 2.51
CA ARG A 32 8.15 5.39 1.22
C ARG A 32 7.49 4.08 0.83
N ALA A 33 7.38 3.13 1.76
CA ALA A 33 6.69 1.87 1.55
C ALA A 33 5.25 2.11 1.08
N TYR A 34 4.51 2.97 1.79
CA TYR A 34 3.13 3.29 1.44
C TYR A 34 2.99 3.91 0.05
N TYR A 35 3.80 4.91 -0.30
CA TYR A 35 3.69 5.55 -1.62
C TYR A 35 4.14 4.62 -2.76
N GLY A 36 5.11 3.74 -2.50
CA GLY A 36 5.46 2.69 -3.45
C GLY A 36 4.32 1.69 -3.67
N ILE A 37 3.64 1.28 -2.59
CA ILE A 37 2.44 0.45 -2.66
C ILE A 37 1.33 1.15 -3.44
N TYR A 38 0.98 2.37 -3.03
CA TYR A 38 -0.10 3.15 -3.62
C TYR A 38 0.13 3.39 -5.12
N GLY A 39 1.31 3.84 -5.50
CA GLY A 39 1.63 4.13 -6.90
C GLY A 39 1.61 2.87 -7.76
N TYR A 40 2.08 1.73 -7.25
CA TYR A 40 2.01 0.47 -7.96
C TYR A 40 0.56 0.03 -8.16
N VAL A 41 -0.23 -0.03 -7.09
CA VAL A 41 -1.63 -0.47 -7.17
C VAL A 41 -2.46 0.46 -8.05
N LEU A 42 -2.22 1.78 -7.99
CA LEU A 42 -2.89 2.74 -8.86
C LEU A 42 -2.56 2.47 -10.33
N SER A 43 -1.28 2.28 -10.66
CA SER A 43 -0.85 1.93 -12.02
C SER A 43 -1.50 0.64 -12.52
N GLU A 44 -1.61 -0.37 -11.65
CA GLU A 44 -2.24 -1.64 -11.99
C GLU A 44 -3.73 -1.49 -12.24
N VAL A 45 -4.42 -0.69 -11.42
CA VAL A 45 -5.83 -0.36 -11.62
C VAL A 45 -6.06 0.39 -12.93
N GLU A 46 -5.21 1.36 -13.26
CA GLU A 46 -5.39 2.21 -14.44
C GLU A 46 -4.99 1.52 -15.75
N ASN A 47 -3.94 0.69 -15.74
CA ASN A 47 -3.32 0.18 -16.96
C ASN A 47 -3.54 -1.31 -17.22
N ARG A 48 -3.92 -2.11 -16.22
CA ARG A 48 -4.09 -3.57 -16.37
C ARG A 48 -5.47 -4.05 -15.95
N LEU A 49 -5.92 -3.69 -14.76
CA LEU A 49 -7.19 -4.17 -14.20
C LEU A 49 -8.39 -3.35 -14.70
N PHE A 50 -8.15 -2.11 -15.13
CA PHE A 50 -9.16 -1.16 -15.62
C PHE A 50 -10.36 -1.02 -14.69
N TYR A 51 -10.10 -0.91 -13.38
CA TYR A 51 -11.19 -0.70 -12.41
C TYR A 51 -11.59 0.78 -12.37
N ASP A 52 -12.90 1.03 -12.26
CA ASP A 52 -13.41 2.38 -12.11
C ASP A 52 -13.01 2.97 -10.75
N LEU A 53 -12.20 4.03 -10.81
CA LEU A 53 -11.87 4.83 -9.63
C LEU A 53 -13.00 5.81 -9.35
N ASP A 54 -13.50 5.82 -8.11
CA ASP A 54 -14.47 6.81 -7.66
C ASP A 54 -13.80 8.19 -7.53
N LYS A 55 -13.81 8.95 -8.64
CA LYS A 55 -13.25 10.30 -8.71
C LYS A 55 -14.05 11.33 -7.90
N SER A 56 -15.24 10.97 -7.41
CA SER A 56 -16.03 11.87 -6.55
C SER A 56 -15.56 11.85 -5.09
N ASN A 57 -14.71 10.88 -4.72
CA ASN A 57 -14.18 10.79 -3.37
C ASN A 57 -13.15 11.89 -3.09
N PRO A 58 -13.27 12.65 -1.98
CA PRO A 58 -12.33 13.72 -1.66
C PRO A 58 -10.92 13.21 -1.31
N SER A 59 -10.77 11.93 -0.98
CA SER A 59 -9.48 11.31 -0.68
C SER A 59 -9.12 10.29 -1.76
N VAL A 60 -8.13 10.63 -2.60
CA VAL A 60 -7.64 9.75 -3.68
C VAL A 60 -7.17 8.38 -3.17
N HIS A 61 -6.64 8.33 -1.94
CA HIS A 61 -6.24 7.06 -1.31
C HIS A 61 -7.45 6.24 -0.88
N GLN A 62 -8.48 6.90 -0.36
CA GLN A 62 -9.71 6.23 0.02
C GLN A 62 -10.51 5.78 -1.20
N ALA A 63 -10.48 6.54 -2.30
CA ALA A 63 -11.02 6.16 -3.60
C ALA A 63 -10.46 4.81 -4.04
N LEU A 64 -9.13 4.66 -4.06
CA LEU A 64 -8.47 3.42 -4.46
C LEU A 64 -8.86 2.24 -3.55
N ILE A 65 -8.87 2.44 -2.23
CA ILE A 65 -9.31 1.41 -1.27
C ILE A 65 -10.76 1.00 -1.53
N ASN A 66 -11.64 1.98 -1.80
CA ASN A 66 -13.06 1.74 -2.06
C ASN A 66 -13.27 0.99 -3.38
N THR A 67 -12.47 1.29 -4.40
CA THR A 67 -12.49 0.56 -5.69
C THR A 67 -12.31 -0.93 -5.45
N PHE A 68 -11.30 -1.36 -4.68
CA PHE A 68 -11.16 -2.78 -4.32
C PHE A 68 -12.30 -3.25 -3.42
N LYS A 69 -12.67 -2.50 -2.37
CA LYS A 69 -13.70 -2.91 -1.41
C LYS A 69 -15.05 -3.24 -2.07
N TYR A 70 -15.44 -2.48 -3.10
CA TYR A 70 -16.74 -2.58 -3.75
C TYR A 70 -16.70 -3.24 -5.13
N LYS A 71 -15.52 -3.66 -5.60
CA LYS A 71 -15.39 -4.38 -6.86
C LYS A 71 -16.15 -5.70 -6.78
N LYS A 72 -17.07 -5.88 -7.73
CA LYS A 72 -17.75 -7.16 -7.97
C LYS A 72 -16.85 -8.04 -8.84
N CYS A 73 -16.57 -9.25 -8.37
CA CYS A 73 -15.78 -10.24 -9.09
C CYS A 73 -16.68 -11.39 -9.59
N SER A 74 -16.21 -12.11 -10.62
CA SER A 74 -16.93 -13.25 -11.19
C SER A 74 -16.84 -14.50 -10.31
N SER A 75 -15.77 -14.64 -9.53
CA SER A 75 -15.55 -15.78 -8.63
C SER A 75 -15.43 -15.35 -7.16
N VAL A 76 -15.78 -16.28 -6.27
CA VAL A 76 -15.66 -16.10 -4.81
C VAL A 76 -14.21 -15.89 -4.41
N ASP A 77 -13.27 -16.58 -5.06
CA ASP A 77 -11.85 -16.48 -4.73
C ASP A 77 -11.27 -15.13 -5.14
N GLN A 78 -11.62 -14.62 -6.32
CA GLN A 78 -11.27 -13.24 -6.70
C GLN A 78 -11.89 -12.23 -5.74
N GLN A 79 -13.16 -12.42 -5.34
CA GLN A 79 -13.82 -11.52 -4.39
C GLN A 79 -13.09 -11.47 -3.03
N LYS A 80 -12.64 -12.63 -2.52
CA LYS A 80 -11.84 -12.72 -1.29
C LYS A 80 -10.49 -12.03 -1.46
N LEU A 81 -9.81 -12.25 -2.59
CA LEU A 81 -8.51 -11.66 -2.90
C LEU A 81 -8.59 -10.12 -2.93
N VAL A 82 -9.57 -9.58 -3.65
CA VAL A 82 -9.83 -8.15 -3.76
C VAL A 82 -10.22 -7.53 -2.41
N ALA A 83 -11.04 -8.19 -1.60
CA ALA A 83 -11.36 -7.74 -0.25
C ALA A 83 -10.13 -7.73 0.68
N LYS A 84 -9.23 -8.71 0.53
CA LYS A 84 -7.96 -8.77 1.27
C LYS A 84 -7.02 -7.64 0.86
N ILE A 85 -6.89 -7.34 -0.43
CA ILE A 85 -6.13 -6.19 -0.93
C ILE A 85 -6.68 -4.88 -0.33
N ALA A 86 -8.00 -4.68 -0.36
CA ALA A 86 -8.62 -3.47 0.23
C ALA A 86 -8.32 -3.32 1.73
N THR A 87 -8.33 -4.44 2.46
CA THR A 87 -8.02 -4.47 3.90
C THR A 87 -6.56 -4.10 4.16
N GLN A 88 -5.63 -4.68 3.42
CA GLN A 88 -4.20 -4.41 3.56
C GLN A 88 -3.82 -2.99 3.13
N LEU A 89 -4.41 -2.47 2.05
CA LEU A 89 -4.23 -1.07 1.65
C LEU A 89 -4.69 -0.10 2.73
N ARG A 90 -5.81 -0.40 3.41
CA ARG A 90 -6.28 0.40 4.53
C ARG A 90 -5.30 0.36 5.71
N GLN A 91 -4.76 -0.81 6.04
CA GLN A 91 -3.75 -0.95 7.10
C GLN A 91 -2.47 -0.18 6.76
N ALA A 92 -1.95 -0.31 5.53
CA ALA A 92 -0.78 0.44 5.08
C ALA A 92 -1.02 1.96 5.12
N ARG A 93 -2.22 2.41 4.74
CA ARG A 93 -2.63 3.82 4.85
C ARG A 93 -2.65 4.30 6.31
N LEU A 94 -3.15 3.48 7.23
CA LEU A 94 -3.20 3.82 8.65
C LEU A 94 -1.80 3.95 9.23
N LEU A 95 -0.90 2.99 8.95
CA LEU A 95 0.51 3.07 9.37
C LEU A 95 1.16 4.35 8.86
N ARG A 96 0.95 4.70 7.59
CA ARG A 96 1.44 5.96 7.01
C ARG A 96 0.85 7.19 7.68
N SER A 97 -0.46 7.19 7.98
CA SER A 97 -1.11 8.30 8.68
C SER A 97 -0.51 8.52 10.07
N ASN A 98 -0.27 7.44 10.82
CA ASN A 98 0.36 7.51 12.13
C ASN A 98 1.81 8.00 12.03
N ALA A 99 2.55 7.51 11.03
CA ALA A 99 3.93 7.90 10.78
C ALA A 99 4.08 9.38 10.37
N ASP A 100 3.17 9.91 9.56
CA ASP A 100 3.27 11.27 9.02
C ASP A 100 2.65 12.34 9.95
N TYR A 101 1.56 12.02 10.64
CA TYR A 101 0.72 13.04 11.28
C TYR A 101 0.58 12.88 12.80
N GLU A 102 0.72 11.67 13.33
CA GLU A 102 0.53 11.40 14.76
C GLU A 102 1.90 11.42 15.48
N LEU A 103 2.42 12.62 15.74
CA LEU A 103 3.73 12.83 16.37
C LEU A 103 3.81 12.25 17.80
N GLN A 104 2.68 12.12 18.48
CA GLN A 104 2.57 11.52 19.81
C GLN A 104 2.62 9.99 19.79
N TYR A 105 2.46 9.36 18.63
CA TYR A 105 2.47 7.91 18.50
C TYR A 105 3.89 7.41 18.27
N HIS A 106 4.46 6.62 19.17
CA HIS A 106 5.82 6.12 18.99
C HIS A 106 5.87 5.07 17.87
N ILE A 107 6.62 5.36 16.82
CA ILE A 107 6.80 4.47 15.66
C ILE A 107 8.10 3.67 15.82
N THR A 108 8.00 2.35 15.64
CA THR A 108 9.11 1.41 15.84
C THR A 108 9.51 0.72 14.54
N HIS A 109 10.65 0.02 14.59
CA HIS A 109 11.09 -0.83 13.47
C HIS A 109 10.06 -1.93 13.13
N LYS A 110 9.24 -2.40 14.08
CA LYS A 110 8.18 -3.39 13.83
C LYS A 110 7.06 -2.83 12.96
N ASP A 111 6.72 -1.55 13.13
CA ASP A 111 5.73 -0.87 12.29
C ASP A 111 6.24 -0.75 10.85
N THR A 112 7.55 -0.52 10.70
CA THR A 112 8.21 -0.51 9.39
C THR A 112 8.21 -1.88 8.75
N GLU A 113 8.59 -2.92 9.50
CA GLU A 113 8.53 -4.31 9.04
C GLU A 113 7.12 -4.69 8.59
N GLN A 114 6.10 -4.30 9.36
CA GLN A 114 4.70 -4.51 9.00
C GLN A 114 4.33 -3.80 7.71
N ALA A 115 4.72 -2.53 7.53
CA ALA A 115 4.44 -1.77 6.30
C ALA A 115 5.07 -2.45 5.06
N LEU A 116 6.31 -2.95 5.18
CA LEU A 116 6.99 -3.67 4.11
C LEU A 116 6.32 -5.04 3.85
N LEU A 117 5.95 -5.78 4.89
CA LEU A 117 5.23 -7.05 4.73
C LEU A 117 3.90 -6.87 4.01
N LEU A 118 3.12 -5.84 4.37
CA LEU A 118 1.87 -5.51 3.69
C LEU A 118 2.12 -5.20 2.20
N GLY A 119 3.18 -4.47 1.87
CA GLY A 119 3.49 -4.17 0.48
C GLY A 119 3.78 -5.40 -0.36
N LYS A 120 4.60 -6.33 0.16
CA LYS A 120 4.88 -7.61 -0.52
C LYS A 120 3.60 -8.40 -0.79
N GLN A 121 2.77 -8.56 0.24
CA GLN A 121 1.52 -9.29 0.13
C GLN A 121 0.56 -8.64 -0.87
N ILE A 122 0.46 -7.31 -0.88
CA ILE A 122 -0.35 -6.59 -1.86
C ILE A 122 0.17 -6.82 -3.27
N PHE A 123 1.49 -6.76 -3.49
CA PHE A 123 2.08 -6.99 -4.81
C PHE A 123 1.79 -8.39 -5.31
N GLU A 124 2.03 -9.41 -4.49
CA GLU A 124 1.72 -10.81 -4.82
C GLU A 124 0.23 -10.98 -5.14
N MET A 125 -0.67 -10.44 -4.32
CA MET A 125 -2.11 -10.56 -4.55
C MET A 125 -2.59 -9.85 -5.81
N ILE A 126 -1.98 -8.71 -6.17
CA ILE A 126 -2.30 -8.00 -7.41
C ILE A 126 -1.87 -8.80 -8.64
N GLU A 127 -0.71 -9.47 -8.59
CA GLU A 127 -0.24 -10.34 -9.67
C GLU A 127 -1.17 -11.54 -9.89
N LEU A 128 -1.85 -12.02 -8.83
CA LEU A 128 -2.84 -13.09 -8.91
C LEU A 128 -4.22 -12.64 -9.43
N LEU A 129 -4.45 -11.34 -9.62
CA LEU A 129 -5.67 -10.85 -10.24
C LEU A 129 -5.53 -10.94 -11.77
N ASP A 130 -6.13 -11.97 -12.36
CA ASP A 130 -6.33 -12.06 -13.80
C ASP A 130 -7.54 -11.22 -14.26
N ILE A 131 -7.52 -10.85 -15.55
CA ILE A 131 -8.67 -10.26 -16.27
C ILE A 131 -9.60 -11.37 -16.74
#